data_AF-A0AA39YKT1-F1
#
_entry.id   AF-A0AA39YKT1-F1
#
_cell.length_a   1.000
_cell.length_b   1.000
_cell.length_c   1.000
_cell.angle_alpha   90.00
_cell.angle_beta   90.00
_cell.angle_gamma   90.00
#
_symmetry.space_group_name_H-M   'P 1'
#
loop_
_entity.id
_entity.type
_entity.pdbx_description
1 polymer ?
#
loop_
_entity_poly.entity_id
_entity_poly.type
_entity_poly.pdbx_seq_one_letter_code
_entity_poly.pdbx_strand_id
1 'polypeptide(L)'
;MSGYANVSFGARRVAVAALQLDEDRMCKVLERSMEQFGDELFIKHTPILQQEALAQVLLMASGYIHRMQPMLLFTLARSSVQMRGTSNRLGTSSPRARFLGMVVATAISELVDKPENRLNFGIAETESNEADWFRQLSRLDDPIGNVGDFEQAVLDQATPSVKASRPQLQAKQKAGGFPRQVRKEQIAAGPKIIEIADSSDEDEDLVPYAKPDSDPEDDSEDPTQVTRDRSTAPVYIRDLLAGLRESENLDRHQLALSSAASLIRRKSNFGKEVKDNLEELASVLVGLTDQFELENFEEMRQQALVAVAIAEPRQMGPYLVRCFYAGDYSISQRVCMLGAIGLGAREMAGFKEDGDESSAGRRQDSSFPTRMLPAKLHSIYSTEANPVDAITNKLKHTLISPLALDAADKVTGPNALKVRTFSSRMEVEKKRKIITNDLAKVVAQSFFFPLTAGWWAHSRALGTSNIYYSPMILPVFLKTLAILLHSSGSSTLSLPQMTSELWDLLLAVRAPALSDSAILEGVVFAMLMLLEVNENQQRLVHDHGRELLETQEWVKMVFDRTGGGSDEEERVRTLAAGVLVKCGEVVEKYQGSLMGEMMDF
;
A
#
# COMPACT_ATOMS: atom_id res chain seq x y z
N MET A 1 -26.22 -9.14 16.27
CA MET A 1 -25.41 -10.24 15.68
C MET A 1 -24.63 -9.70 14.48
N SER A 2 -23.44 -9.14 14.71
CA SER A 2 -22.58 -8.57 13.64
C SER A 2 -21.21 -9.24 13.73
N GLY A 3 -21.02 -10.34 13.00
CA GLY A 3 -19.76 -11.10 13.01
C GLY A 3 -19.52 -12.01 11.79
N TYR A 4 -20.46 -12.11 10.85
CA TYR A 4 -20.40 -13.11 9.78
C TYR A 4 -19.45 -12.76 8.61
N ALA A 5 -18.96 -11.52 8.52
CA ALA A 5 -18.12 -11.06 7.42
C ALA A 5 -16.63 -11.50 7.52
N ASN A 6 -16.15 -11.83 8.73
CA ASN A 6 -14.74 -12.24 8.95
C ASN A 6 -14.51 -13.75 8.77
N VAL A 7 -15.56 -14.51 8.44
CA VAL A 7 -15.48 -15.95 8.23
C VAL A 7 -15.12 -16.20 6.76
N SER A 8 -14.23 -17.15 6.47
CA SER A 8 -13.90 -17.48 5.07
C SER A 8 -15.11 -18.12 4.36
N PHE A 9 -15.16 -18.06 3.02
CA PHE A 9 -16.19 -18.75 2.25
C PHE A 9 -16.23 -20.25 2.56
N GLY A 10 -15.06 -20.89 2.69
CA GLY A 10 -14.94 -22.30 3.07
C GLY A 10 -15.61 -22.59 4.42
N ALA A 11 -15.40 -21.74 5.43
CA ALA A 11 -16.04 -21.93 6.73
C ALA A 11 -17.56 -21.71 6.68
N ARG A 12 -18.08 -20.79 5.85
CA ARG A 12 -19.53 -20.66 5.61
C ARG A 12 -20.11 -21.90 4.93
N ARG A 13 -19.43 -22.44 3.92
CA ARG A 13 -19.83 -23.66 3.20
C ARG A 13 -19.90 -24.85 4.16
N VAL A 14 -18.87 -25.05 4.99
CA VAL A 14 -18.85 -26.09 6.02
C VAL A 14 -19.98 -25.91 7.04
N ALA A 15 -20.23 -24.67 7.49
CA ALA A 15 -21.31 -24.41 8.45
C ALA A 15 -22.70 -24.71 7.88
N VAL A 16 -22.94 -24.41 6.59
CA VAL A 16 -24.20 -24.76 5.93
C VAL A 16 -24.29 -26.27 5.69
N ALA A 17 -23.22 -26.91 5.19
CA ALA A 17 -23.18 -28.36 4.98
C ALA A 17 -23.39 -29.15 6.28
N ALA A 18 -22.87 -28.66 7.43
CA ALA A 18 -23.08 -29.29 8.72
C ALA A 18 -24.56 -29.31 9.18
N LEU A 19 -25.40 -28.43 8.61
CA LEU A 19 -26.84 -28.38 8.87
C LEU A 19 -27.66 -29.25 7.91
N GLN A 20 -27.03 -29.95 6.96
CA GLN A 20 -27.73 -30.77 5.97
C GLN A 20 -28.57 -31.90 6.59
N LEU A 21 -28.22 -32.40 7.77
CA LEU A 21 -28.97 -33.44 8.49
C LEU A 21 -30.15 -32.90 9.31
N ASP A 22 -30.21 -31.59 9.57
CA ASP A 22 -31.20 -30.96 10.44
C ASP A 22 -32.12 -30.06 9.61
N GLU A 23 -33.21 -30.66 9.11
CA GLU A 23 -34.18 -30.01 8.23
C GLU A 23 -34.76 -28.73 8.86
N ASP A 24 -35.14 -28.77 10.14
CA ASP A 24 -35.75 -27.65 10.84
C ASP A 24 -34.79 -26.46 10.96
N ARG A 25 -33.50 -26.72 11.23
CA ARG A 25 -32.50 -25.65 11.31
C ARG A 25 -32.18 -25.09 9.94
N MET A 26 -32.06 -25.92 8.90
CA MET A 26 -31.83 -25.44 7.54
C MET A 26 -32.99 -24.55 7.06
N CYS A 27 -34.24 -24.93 7.35
CA CYS A 27 -35.42 -24.11 7.03
C CYS A 27 -35.34 -22.73 7.71
N LYS A 28 -35.03 -22.70 9.01
CA LYS A 28 -34.86 -21.44 9.75
C LYS A 28 -33.74 -20.57 9.19
N VAL A 29 -32.63 -21.18 8.78
CA VAL A 29 -31.52 -20.45 8.14
C VAL A 29 -31.96 -19.84 6.81
N LEU A 30 -32.70 -20.57 5.99
CA LEU A 30 -33.24 -20.07 4.73
C LEU A 30 -34.19 -18.89 4.96
N GLU A 31 -35.22 -19.06 5.79
CA GLU A 31 -36.22 -18.02 6.07
C GLU A 31 -35.59 -16.73 6.62
N ARG A 32 -34.72 -16.85 7.63
CA ARG A 32 -34.01 -15.71 8.21
C ARG A 32 -33.09 -15.03 7.20
N SER A 33 -32.44 -15.81 6.33
CA SER A 33 -31.59 -15.25 5.29
C SER A 33 -32.40 -14.49 4.23
N MET A 34 -33.59 -15.00 3.85
CA MET A 34 -34.50 -14.33 2.93
C MET A 34 -35.03 -13.01 3.51
N GLU A 35 -35.46 -13.01 4.78
CA GLU A 35 -35.90 -11.81 5.50
C GLU A 35 -34.80 -10.74 5.55
N GLN A 36 -33.60 -11.12 6.03
CA GLN A 36 -32.49 -10.20 6.19
C GLN A 36 -31.95 -9.70 4.85
N PHE A 37 -31.95 -10.55 3.81
CA PHE A 37 -31.46 -10.18 2.49
C PHE A 37 -32.32 -9.10 1.83
N GLY A 38 -33.63 -9.11 2.10
CA GLY A 38 -34.62 -8.18 1.56
C GLY A 38 -34.88 -6.92 2.38
N ASP A 39 -34.31 -6.79 3.58
CA ASP A 39 -34.52 -5.65 4.48
C ASP A 39 -33.86 -4.36 3.95
N GLU A 40 -34.62 -3.27 3.87
CA GLU A 40 -34.13 -1.98 3.39
C GLU A 40 -33.03 -1.39 4.27
N LEU A 41 -33.16 -1.53 5.59
CA LEU A 41 -32.17 -1.01 6.54
C LEU A 41 -30.85 -1.77 6.39
N PHE A 42 -30.93 -3.10 6.24
CA PHE A 42 -29.78 -3.94 5.96
C PHE A 42 -29.08 -3.55 4.66
N ILE A 43 -29.83 -3.35 3.57
CA ILE A 43 -29.27 -2.98 2.26
C ILE A 43 -28.55 -1.62 2.32
N LYS A 44 -29.10 -0.64 3.05
CA LYS A 44 -28.55 0.74 3.15
C LYS A 44 -27.33 0.84 4.07
N HIS A 45 -27.32 0.12 5.18
CA HIS A 45 -26.34 0.33 6.27
C HIS A 45 -25.31 -0.77 6.45
N THR A 46 -25.43 -1.90 5.75
CA THR A 46 -24.50 -3.04 5.90
C THR A 46 -23.42 -3.02 4.80
N PRO A 47 -22.13 -3.24 5.14
CA PRO A 47 -21.06 -3.35 4.15
C PRO A 47 -21.34 -4.40 3.08
N ILE A 48 -20.91 -4.12 1.84
CA ILE A 48 -21.23 -4.96 0.68
C ILE A 48 -20.74 -6.41 0.82
N LEU A 49 -19.56 -6.60 1.41
CA LEU A 49 -18.98 -7.92 1.67
C LEU A 49 -19.89 -8.81 2.53
N GLN A 50 -20.60 -8.22 3.50
CA GLN A 50 -21.54 -8.94 4.34
C GLN A 50 -22.84 -9.26 3.60
N GLN A 51 -23.27 -8.38 2.68
CA GLN A 51 -24.41 -8.66 1.82
C GLN A 51 -24.12 -9.81 0.84
N GLU A 52 -22.89 -9.89 0.31
CA GLU A 52 -22.42 -11.00 -0.51
C GLU A 52 -22.35 -12.31 0.27
N ALA A 53 -21.79 -12.27 1.50
CA ALA A 53 -21.76 -13.44 2.37
C ALA A 53 -23.17 -13.97 2.68
N LEU A 54 -24.15 -13.08 2.88
CA LEU A 54 -25.54 -13.46 3.07
C LEU A 54 -26.15 -14.06 1.80
N ALA A 55 -25.86 -13.50 0.62
CA ALA A 55 -26.31 -14.07 -0.67
C ALA A 55 -25.75 -15.49 -0.88
N GLN A 56 -24.49 -15.73 -0.52
CA GLN A 56 -23.87 -17.06 -0.58
C GLN A 56 -24.61 -18.06 0.30
N VAL A 57 -24.84 -17.72 1.58
CA VAL A 57 -25.56 -18.58 2.53
C VAL A 57 -26.98 -18.86 2.05
N LEU A 58 -27.68 -17.83 1.56
CA LEU A 58 -29.03 -17.93 1.04
C LEU A 58 -29.12 -18.90 -0.15
N LEU A 59 -28.19 -18.83 -1.10
CA LEU A 59 -28.17 -19.71 -2.27
C LEU A 59 -27.81 -21.15 -1.94
N MET A 60 -26.81 -21.36 -1.06
CA MET A 60 -26.47 -22.71 -0.58
C MET A 60 -27.66 -23.33 0.18
N ALA A 61 -28.27 -22.60 1.11
CA ALA A 61 -29.45 -23.07 1.85
C ALA A 61 -30.65 -23.36 0.94
N SER A 62 -30.87 -22.54 -0.09
CA SER A 62 -31.92 -22.78 -1.10
C SER A 62 -31.68 -24.08 -1.87
N GLY A 63 -30.42 -24.38 -2.23
CA GLY A 63 -30.03 -25.63 -2.89
C GLY A 63 -30.31 -26.87 -2.04
N TYR A 64 -29.94 -26.84 -0.75
CA TYR A 64 -30.20 -27.94 0.18
C TYR A 64 -31.71 -28.13 0.43
N ILE A 65 -32.46 -27.05 0.65
CA ILE A 65 -33.92 -27.13 0.87
C ILE A 65 -34.65 -27.59 -0.40
N HIS A 66 -34.18 -27.22 -1.61
CA HIS A 66 -34.76 -27.73 -2.85
C HIS A 66 -34.71 -29.26 -2.93
N ARG A 67 -33.60 -29.86 -2.50
CA ARG A 67 -33.41 -31.32 -2.51
C ARG A 67 -34.19 -32.03 -1.40
N MET A 68 -34.28 -31.42 -0.21
CA MET A 68 -34.99 -31.99 0.94
C MET A 68 -36.51 -31.80 0.84
N GLN A 69 -36.96 -30.57 0.59
CA GLN A 69 -38.36 -30.16 0.62
C GLN A 69 -38.67 -29.17 -0.53
N PRO A 70 -38.81 -29.67 -1.79
CA PRO A 70 -39.00 -28.81 -2.95
C PRO A 70 -40.28 -27.96 -2.89
N MET A 71 -41.36 -28.46 -2.26
CA MET A 71 -42.61 -27.70 -2.10
C MET A 71 -42.48 -26.55 -1.10
N LEU A 72 -41.63 -26.66 -0.08
CA LEU A 72 -41.37 -25.58 0.86
C LEU A 72 -40.67 -24.42 0.14
N LEU A 73 -39.59 -24.73 -0.60
CA LEU A 73 -38.89 -23.72 -1.40
C LEU A 73 -39.80 -23.08 -2.44
N PHE A 74 -40.65 -23.88 -3.10
CA PHE A 74 -41.62 -23.38 -4.07
C PHE A 74 -42.60 -22.35 -3.47
N THR A 75 -43.00 -22.58 -2.21
CA THR A 75 -43.89 -21.67 -1.47
C THR A 75 -43.14 -20.42 -1.00
N LEU A 76 -41.92 -20.58 -0.47
CA LEU A 76 -41.08 -19.47 0.00
C LEU A 76 -40.63 -18.56 -1.14
N ALA A 77 -40.32 -19.10 -2.32
CA ALA A 77 -39.95 -18.31 -3.50
C ALA A 77 -41.09 -17.39 -3.98
N ARG A 78 -42.35 -17.80 -3.79
CA ARG A 78 -43.56 -17.01 -4.08
C ARG A 78 -44.06 -16.19 -2.90
N SER A 79 -43.38 -16.25 -1.76
CA SER A 79 -43.76 -15.48 -0.59
C SER A 79 -43.58 -13.98 -0.84
N SER A 80 -44.37 -13.18 -0.13
CA SER A 80 -44.21 -11.72 -0.16
C SER A 80 -42.83 -11.27 0.33
N VAL A 81 -42.15 -12.08 1.15
CA VAL A 81 -40.80 -11.78 1.67
C VAL A 81 -39.79 -11.77 0.53
N GLN A 82 -39.78 -12.81 -0.31
CA GLN A 82 -38.86 -12.90 -1.45
C GLN A 82 -39.16 -11.84 -2.52
N MET A 83 -40.43 -11.66 -2.87
CA MET A 83 -40.84 -10.69 -3.90
C MET A 83 -40.55 -9.25 -3.46
N ARG A 84 -40.82 -8.91 -2.19
CA ARG A 84 -40.47 -7.60 -1.62
C ARG A 84 -38.95 -7.44 -1.52
N GLY A 85 -38.23 -8.46 -1.07
CA GLY A 85 -36.77 -8.41 -0.93
C GLY A 85 -36.05 -8.20 -2.25
N THR A 86 -36.49 -8.89 -3.31
CA THR A 86 -35.97 -8.68 -4.67
C THR A 86 -36.32 -7.29 -5.20
N SER A 87 -37.55 -6.81 -5.02
CA SER A 87 -37.94 -5.43 -5.39
C SER A 87 -37.10 -4.36 -4.66
N ASN A 88 -36.88 -4.51 -3.36
CA ASN A 88 -36.06 -3.60 -2.54
C ASN A 88 -34.61 -3.58 -3.02
N ARG A 89 -34.06 -4.75 -3.39
CA ARG A 89 -32.71 -4.87 -3.96
C ARG A 89 -32.59 -4.21 -5.33
N LEU A 90 -33.61 -4.33 -6.19
CA LEU A 90 -33.62 -3.72 -7.52
C LEU A 90 -33.80 -2.19 -7.46
N GLY A 91 -34.56 -1.69 -6.48
CA GLY A 91 -34.83 -0.27 -6.26
C GLY A 91 -33.71 0.51 -5.56
N THR A 92 -32.61 -0.14 -5.17
CA THR A 92 -31.49 0.53 -4.49
C THR A 92 -30.56 1.25 -5.47
N SER A 93 -29.90 2.31 -5.02
CA SER A 93 -28.94 3.07 -5.84
C SER A 93 -27.60 2.34 -6.04
N SER A 94 -27.28 1.35 -5.19
CA SER A 94 -26.03 0.58 -5.28
C SER A 94 -26.08 -0.45 -6.43
N PRO A 95 -25.20 -0.37 -7.44
CA PRO A 95 -25.18 -1.33 -8.55
C PRO A 95 -24.88 -2.75 -8.05
N ARG A 96 -24.01 -2.90 -7.05
CA ARG A 96 -23.64 -4.21 -6.51
C ARG A 96 -24.78 -4.86 -5.73
N ALA A 97 -25.55 -4.08 -4.97
CA ALA A 97 -26.73 -4.62 -4.27
C ALA A 97 -27.86 -4.99 -5.25
N ARG A 98 -28.02 -4.24 -6.35
CA ARG A 98 -28.92 -4.60 -7.47
C ARG A 98 -28.49 -5.90 -8.13
N PHE A 99 -27.20 -6.05 -8.43
CA PHE A 99 -26.61 -7.28 -8.99
C PHE A 99 -26.91 -8.50 -8.12
N LEU A 100 -26.65 -8.43 -6.81
CA LEU A 100 -26.96 -9.53 -5.89
C LEU A 100 -28.45 -9.88 -5.88
N GLY A 101 -29.33 -8.86 -5.92
CA GLY A 101 -30.77 -9.08 -6.04
C GLY A 101 -31.17 -9.85 -7.29
N MET A 102 -30.61 -9.47 -8.45
CA MET A 102 -30.85 -10.14 -9.72
C MET A 102 -30.34 -11.58 -9.70
N VAL A 103 -29.11 -11.81 -9.28
CA VAL A 103 -28.50 -13.14 -9.28
C VAL A 103 -29.23 -14.10 -8.33
N VAL A 104 -29.55 -13.65 -7.11
CA VAL A 104 -30.30 -14.48 -6.15
C VAL A 104 -31.70 -14.82 -6.68
N ALA A 105 -32.40 -13.86 -7.28
CA ALA A 105 -33.73 -14.08 -7.84
C ALA A 105 -33.71 -15.07 -9.02
N THR A 106 -32.75 -14.91 -9.94
CA THR A 106 -32.61 -15.82 -11.08
C THR A 106 -32.26 -17.24 -10.64
N ALA A 107 -31.33 -17.40 -9.69
CA ALA A 107 -30.95 -18.71 -9.16
C ALA A 107 -32.09 -19.42 -8.41
N ILE A 108 -32.87 -18.71 -7.59
CA ILE A 108 -34.05 -19.30 -6.91
C ILE A 108 -35.15 -19.66 -7.92
N SER A 109 -35.40 -18.82 -8.93
CA SER A 109 -36.34 -19.13 -10.01
C SER A 109 -35.88 -20.33 -10.84
N GLU A 110 -34.58 -20.51 -11.06
CA GLU A 110 -34.03 -21.67 -11.76
C GLU A 110 -34.32 -23.00 -11.05
N LEU A 111 -34.32 -23.01 -9.71
CA LEU A 111 -34.65 -24.17 -8.88
C LEU A 111 -36.15 -24.47 -8.85
N VAL A 112 -37.00 -23.45 -8.87
CA VAL A 112 -38.44 -23.57 -8.56
C VAL A 112 -39.33 -23.58 -9.81
N ASP A 113 -38.97 -22.83 -10.84
CA ASP A 113 -39.81 -22.59 -12.00
C ASP A 113 -39.44 -23.50 -13.19
N LYS A 114 -40.46 -23.83 -14.00
CA LYS A 114 -40.28 -24.55 -15.26
C LYS A 114 -39.41 -23.72 -16.22
N PRO A 115 -38.65 -24.36 -17.15
CA PRO A 115 -37.73 -23.65 -18.05
C PRO A 115 -38.39 -22.50 -18.83
N GLU A 116 -39.67 -22.63 -19.17
CA GLU A 116 -40.46 -21.61 -19.87
C GLU A 116 -40.79 -20.37 -19.03
N ASN A 117 -40.78 -20.49 -17.70
CA ASN A 117 -41.18 -19.45 -16.73
C ASN A 117 -40.02 -18.98 -15.85
N ARG A 118 -38.78 -19.30 -16.20
CA ARG A 118 -37.60 -18.86 -15.42
C ARG A 118 -37.41 -17.36 -15.56
N LEU A 119 -37.19 -16.70 -14.42
CA LEU A 119 -36.85 -15.29 -14.37
C LEU A 119 -35.47 -15.08 -15.01
N ASN A 120 -35.41 -14.26 -16.06
CA ASN A 120 -34.17 -13.79 -16.66
C ASN A 120 -34.26 -12.28 -16.87
N PHE A 121 -33.27 -11.52 -16.39
CA PHE A 121 -33.22 -10.07 -16.54
C PHE A 121 -32.62 -9.63 -17.88
N GLY A 122 -31.88 -10.50 -18.59
CA GLY A 122 -31.35 -10.20 -19.93
C GLY A 122 -30.32 -9.06 -19.96
N ILE A 123 -29.54 -8.90 -18.88
CA ILE A 123 -28.51 -7.86 -18.73
C ILE A 123 -27.13 -8.52 -18.76
N ALA A 124 -26.16 -7.91 -19.46
CA ALA A 124 -24.79 -8.42 -19.56
C ALA A 124 -24.14 -8.73 -18.19
N GLU A 125 -24.49 -7.98 -17.15
CA GLU A 125 -24.02 -8.19 -15.78
C GLU A 125 -24.47 -9.55 -15.22
N THR A 126 -25.69 -9.99 -15.55
CA THR A 126 -26.26 -11.28 -15.09
C THR A 126 -25.80 -12.50 -15.89
N GLU A 127 -24.98 -12.28 -16.92
CA GLU A 127 -24.34 -13.31 -17.76
C GLU A 127 -22.81 -13.37 -17.54
N SER A 128 -22.33 -12.69 -16.49
CA SER A 128 -20.92 -12.68 -16.11
C SER A 128 -20.48 -13.99 -15.44
N ASN A 129 -19.18 -14.31 -15.53
CA ASN A 129 -18.56 -15.45 -14.82
C ASN A 129 -18.86 -15.45 -13.31
N GLU A 130 -19.04 -14.27 -12.73
CA GLU A 130 -19.37 -14.11 -11.31
C GLU A 130 -20.84 -14.49 -11.02
N ALA A 131 -21.78 -14.10 -11.88
CA ALA A 131 -23.17 -14.51 -11.75
C ALA A 131 -23.30 -16.04 -11.82
N ASP A 132 -22.54 -16.67 -12.72
CA ASP A 132 -22.49 -18.13 -12.82
C ASP A 132 -21.88 -18.79 -11.59
N TRP A 133 -20.85 -18.20 -11.00
CA TRP A 133 -20.29 -18.68 -9.72
C TRP A 133 -21.34 -18.69 -8.60
N PHE A 134 -22.12 -17.60 -8.46
CA PHE A 134 -23.20 -17.55 -7.48
C PHE A 134 -24.31 -18.56 -7.79
N ARG A 135 -24.70 -18.72 -9.06
CA ARG A 135 -25.70 -19.74 -9.46
C ARG A 135 -25.25 -21.14 -9.09
N GLN A 136 -23.96 -21.47 -9.28
CA GLN A 136 -23.39 -22.77 -8.91
C GLN A 136 -23.52 -23.08 -7.41
N LEU A 137 -23.60 -22.07 -6.53
CA LEU A 137 -23.77 -22.29 -5.09
C LEU A 137 -25.06 -23.05 -4.74
N SER A 138 -26.12 -22.87 -5.52
CA SER A 138 -27.38 -23.60 -5.35
C SER A 138 -27.27 -25.09 -5.75
N ARG A 139 -26.24 -25.44 -6.52
CA ARG A 139 -25.97 -26.80 -7.01
C ARG A 139 -24.95 -27.55 -6.17
N LEU A 140 -24.32 -26.91 -5.17
CA LEU A 140 -23.37 -27.55 -4.28
C LEU A 140 -24.04 -28.61 -3.41
N ASP A 141 -23.45 -29.80 -3.36
CA ASP A 141 -23.85 -30.92 -2.50
C ASP A 141 -22.61 -31.48 -1.82
N ASP A 142 -22.34 -31.02 -0.60
CA ASP A 142 -21.12 -31.35 0.12
C ASP A 142 -21.34 -32.59 0.97
N PRO A 143 -20.58 -33.68 0.78
CA PRO A 143 -20.69 -34.85 1.64
C PRO A 143 -20.19 -34.51 3.05
N ILE A 144 -20.90 -35.00 4.07
CA ILE A 144 -20.46 -34.90 5.46
C ILE A 144 -19.32 -35.91 5.63
N GLY A 145 -18.12 -35.40 5.88
CA GLY A 145 -16.94 -36.22 6.14
C GLY A 145 -17.09 -37.08 7.40
N ASN A 146 -16.37 -38.19 7.45
CA ASN A 146 -16.35 -39.11 8.59
C ASN A 146 -15.17 -38.77 9.53
N VAL A 147 -15.26 -39.20 10.80
CA VAL A 147 -14.18 -39.04 11.77
C VAL A 147 -12.89 -39.74 11.31
N GLY A 148 -13.01 -40.81 10.51
CA GLY A 148 -11.87 -41.51 9.89
C GLY A 148 -11.11 -40.69 8.84
N ASP A 149 -11.71 -39.64 8.27
CA ASP A 149 -11.03 -38.76 7.30
C ASP A 149 -9.94 -37.91 7.99
N PHE A 150 -10.07 -37.70 9.30
CA PHE A 150 -9.03 -37.06 10.10
C PHE A 150 -7.83 -37.98 10.34
N GLU A 151 -8.00 -39.31 10.33
CA GLU A 151 -6.88 -40.25 10.47
C GLU A 151 -5.97 -40.20 9.23
N GLN A 152 -6.54 -40.11 8.03
CA GLN A 152 -5.78 -39.91 6.79
C GLN A 152 -5.08 -38.55 6.76
N ALA A 153 -5.73 -37.47 7.20
CA ALA A 153 -5.11 -36.15 7.27
C ALA A 153 -3.93 -36.08 8.26
N VAL A 154 -3.97 -36.86 9.34
CA VAL A 154 -2.85 -36.99 10.31
C VAL A 154 -1.73 -37.87 9.73
N LEU A 155 -2.06 -38.93 8.98
CA LEU A 155 -1.09 -39.77 8.27
C LEU A 155 -0.35 -39.01 7.16
N ASP A 156 -1.06 -38.18 6.40
CA ASP A 156 -0.47 -37.35 5.33
C ASP A 156 0.44 -36.23 5.88
N GLN A 157 0.17 -35.73 7.10
CA GLN A 157 1.04 -34.78 7.79
C GLN A 157 2.26 -35.44 8.45
N ALA A 158 2.23 -36.76 8.68
CA ALA A 158 3.31 -37.50 9.33
C ALA A 158 4.46 -37.91 8.39
N THR A 159 4.39 -37.61 7.10
CA THR A 159 5.52 -37.81 6.16
C THR A 159 5.97 -36.51 5.49
N PRO A 160 7.04 -35.85 5.96
CA PRO A 160 7.84 -34.99 5.11
C PRO A 160 8.82 -35.88 4.34
N SER A 161 8.39 -36.47 3.21
CA SER A 161 9.35 -36.99 2.23
C SER A 161 9.87 -35.83 1.39
N VAL A 162 10.75 -35.03 1.99
CA VAL A 162 11.63 -34.13 1.24
C VAL A 162 12.67 -35.03 0.56
N LYS A 163 12.39 -35.48 -0.66
CA LYS A 163 13.46 -35.84 -1.59
C LYS A 163 14.08 -34.55 -2.11
N ALA A 164 14.96 -33.99 -1.29
CA ALA A 164 15.95 -33.01 -1.74
C ALA A 164 16.89 -33.72 -2.72
N SER A 165 16.70 -33.45 -4.01
CA SER A 165 17.71 -33.74 -5.02
C SER A 165 18.92 -32.85 -4.75
N ARG A 166 19.98 -33.46 -4.24
CA ARG A 166 21.30 -32.85 -4.03
C ARG A 166 22.03 -32.90 -5.39
N PRO A 167 22.48 -31.78 -5.98
CA PRO A 167 23.30 -31.83 -7.18
C PRO A 167 24.69 -32.37 -6.82
N GLN A 168 25.04 -33.56 -7.34
CA GLN A 168 26.41 -34.08 -7.27
C GLN A 168 27.26 -33.41 -8.35
N LEU A 169 28.24 -32.62 -7.90
CA LEU A 169 29.37 -32.13 -8.68
C LEU A 169 30.09 -33.30 -9.38
N GLN A 170 30.06 -33.34 -10.71
CA GLN A 170 30.94 -34.21 -11.50
C GLN A 170 32.30 -33.53 -11.67
N ALA A 171 33.30 -34.11 -11.01
CA ALA A 171 34.69 -33.75 -11.17
C ALA A 171 35.20 -34.17 -12.55
N LYS A 172 35.73 -33.20 -13.31
CA LYS A 172 36.57 -33.44 -14.49
C LYS A 172 37.85 -34.16 -14.05
N GLN A 173 38.09 -35.37 -14.56
CA GLN A 173 39.43 -35.95 -14.63
C GLN A 173 39.77 -36.33 -16.07
N LYS A 174 40.91 -35.81 -16.53
CA LYS A 174 41.57 -36.07 -17.80
C LYS A 174 42.28 -37.44 -17.74
N ALA A 175 42.11 -38.26 -18.76
CA ALA A 175 43.07 -39.23 -19.28
C ALA A 175 42.53 -39.71 -20.64
N GLY A 176 43.25 -39.75 -21.77
CA GLY A 176 44.68 -39.90 -21.95
C GLY A 176 45.03 -41.38 -22.15
N GLY A 177 45.03 -41.82 -23.41
CA GLY A 177 45.74 -43.03 -23.87
C GLY A 177 44.92 -44.32 -23.97
N PHE A 178 44.68 -44.75 -25.22
CA PHE A 178 44.39 -46.16 -25.52
C PHE A 178 45.66 -47.00 -25.43
N PRO A 179 45.54 -48.32 -25.17
CA PRO A 179 45.82 -49.23 -26.28
C PRO A 179 44.91 -50.48 -26.37
N ARG A 180 44.39 -50.67 -27.58
CA ARG A 180 44.44 -51.88 -28.44
C ARG A 180 44.20 -53.26 -27.79
N GLN A 181 43.08 -53.89 -28.17
CA GLN A 181 43.06 -55.30 -28.56
C GLN A 181 42.18 -55.55 -29.79
N VAL A 182 42.61 -56.54 -30.56
CA VAL A 182 42.39 -56.76 -32.00
C VAL A 182 41.48 -57.96 -32.21
N ARG A 183 40.55 -57.88 -33.17
CA ARG A 183 40.26 -58.90 -34.22
C ARG A 183 39.09 -58.42 -35.09
N LYS A 184 39.36 -58.03 -36.34
CA LYS A 184 39.22 -58.80 -37.60
C LYS A 184 37.76 -59.07 -37.96
N GLU A 185 37.25 -58.89 -39.17
CA GLU A 185 37.66 -58.36 -40.49
C GLU A 185 36.34 -58.39 -41.28
N GLN A 186 36.03 -57.36 -42.08
CA GLN A 186 35.63 -57.50 -43.50
C GLN A 186 35.10 -56.18 -44.05
N ILE A 187 35.59 -55.89 -45.26
CA ILE A 187 35.44 -54.66 -46.03
C ILE A 187 34.41 -54.96 -47.13
N ALA A 188 33.46 -54.07 -47.38
CA ALA A 188 33.01 -53.75 -48.74
C ALA A 188 32.10 -52.52 -48.82
N ALA A 189 32.50 -51.59 -49.69
CA ALA A 189 31.69 -50.75 -50.59
C ALA A 189 30.62 -49.79 -50.01
N GLY A 190 30.85 -48.48 -50.19
CA GLY A 190 29.74 -47.53 -50.38
C GLY A 190 29.20 -47.59 -51.82
N PRO A 191 28.28 -46.69 -52.24
CA PRO A 191 27.36 -45.84 -51.49
C PRO A 191 25.88 -46.19 -51.78
N LYS A 192 24.93 -45.85 -50.90
CA LYS A 192 23.51 -45.77 -51.29
C LYS A 192 22.71 -44.86 -50.36
N ILE A 193 22.27 -43.73 -50.91
CA ILE A 193 21.21 -42.89 -50.36
C ILE A 193 19.94 -43.73 -50.39
N ILE A 194 19.28 -43.91 -49.25
CA ILE A 194 17.94 -44.48 -49.16
C ILE A 194 17.07 -43.36 -48.59
N GLU A 195 16.33 -42.70 -49.49
CA GLU A 195 15.14 -41.96 -49.13
C GLU A 195 14.13 -42.98 -48.59
N ILE A 196 13.81 -42.88 -47.30
CA ILE A 196 12.72 -43.63 -46.69
C ILE A 196 11.49 -42.74 -46.83
N ALA A 197 10.70 -43.02 -47.85
CA ALA A 197 9.34 -42.50 -47.97
C ALA A 197 8.40 -43.27 -47.04
N ASP A 198 7.42 -42.54 -46.54
CA ASP A 198 6.37 -42.91 -45.59
C ASP A 198 5.72 -44.28 -45.80
N SER A 199 5.40 -44.92 -44.67
CA SER A 199 4.17 -45.71 -44.54
C SER A 199 3.67 -45.72 -43.09
N SER A 200 2.63 -44.90 -42.89
CA SER A 200 1.34 -45.23 -42.24
C SER A 200 1.32 -45.80 -40.80
N ASP A 201 0.76 -44.93 -39.95
CA ASP A 201 -0.41 -45.19 -39.08
C ASP A 201 -0.20 -45.45 -37.59
N GLU A 202 -0.80 -44.51 -36.82
CA GLU A 202 -1.34 -44.62 -35.47
C GLU A 202 -0.37 -44.48 -34.28
N ASP A 203 -0.02 -43.23 -33.97
CA ASP A 203 0.17 -42.74 -32.58
C ASP A 203 -0.54 -41.37 -32.46
N GLU A 204 -1.87 -41.35 -32.52
CA GLU A 204 -2.70 -40.14 -32.31
C GLU A 204 -2.73 -39.64 -30.85
N ASP A 205 -2.02 -40.30 -29.91
CA ASP A 205 -1.96 -39.94 -28.49
C ASP A 205 -0.67 -39.18 -28.09
N LEU A 206 0.27 -38.96 -29.00
CA LEU A 206 1.44 -38.13 -28.74
C LEU A 206 1.17 -36.68 -29.12
N VAL A 207 0.55 -35.94 -28.20
CA VAL A 207 0.48 -34.48 -28.30
C VAL A 207 1.93 -33.95 -28.34
N PRO A 208 2.36 -33.25 -29.41
CA PRO A 208 3.65 -32.59 -29.41
C PRO A 208 3.70 -31.66 -28.20
N TYR A 209 4.63 -31.90 -27.27
CA TYR A 209 4.91 -30.92 -26.24
C TYR A 209 5.34 -29.65 -26.97
N ALA A 210 4.49 -28.62 -26.94
CA ALA A 210 4.91 -27.29 -27.32
C ALA A 210 6.16 -26.99 -26.47
N LYS A 211 7.26 -26.65 -27.14
CA LYS A 211 8.37 -26.02 -26.42
C LYS A 211 7.74 -24.85 -25.67
N PRO A 212 8.01 -24.66 -24.37
CA PRO A 212 7.52 -23.47 -23.68
C PRO A 212 7.88 -22.26 -24.55
N ASP A 213 6.89 -21.47 -24.98
CA ASP A 213 7.06 -20.23 -25.77
C ASP A 213 7.75 -19.12 -24.95
N SER A 214 8.67 -19.51 -24.07
CA SER A 214 9.40 -18.68 -23.13
C SER A 214 10.90 -18.70 -23.40
N ASP A 215 11.32 -19.11 -24.60
CA ASP A 215 12.61 -18.69 -25.11
C ASP A 215 12.37 -17.41 -25.92
N PRO A 216 12.60 -16.22 -25.33
CA PRO A 216 12.39 -14.96 -26.03
C PRO A 216 13.33 -14.91 -27.24
N GLU A 217 12.78 -14.58 -28.40
CA GLU A 217 13.57 -14.42 -29.63
C GLU A 217 14.75 -13.47 -29.38
N ASP A 218 15.94 -13.95 -29.72
CA ASP A 218 17.19 -13.20 -29.57
C ASP A 218 17.32 -12.23 -30.76
N ASP A 219 17.13 -10.93 -30.49
CA ASP A 219 17.28 -9.85 -31.48
C ASP A 219 18.75 -9.65 -31.94
N SER A 220 19.71 -10.44 -31.43
CA SER A 220 21.11 -10.31 -31.83
C SER A 220 21.41 -11.06 -33.15
N GLU A 221 21.81 -10.30 -34.16
CA GLU A 221 22.16 -10.78 -35.50
C GLU A 221 23.52 -11.55 -35.51
N ASP A 222 24.26 -11.52 -34.40
CA ASP A 222 25.57 -12.17 -34.22
C ASP A 222 25.47 -13.48 -33.40
N PRO A 223 25.62 -14.66 -34.03
CA PRO A 223 25.52 -15.96 -33.36
C PRO A 223 26.63 -16.24 -32.33
N THR A 224 27.61 -15.34 -32.15
CA THR A 224 28.64 -15.43 -31.11
C THR A 224 28.29 -14.71 -29.80
N GLN A 225 27.22 -13.90 -29.78
CA GLN A 225 26.73 -13.18 -28.60
C GLN A 225 25.45 -13.76 -27.96
N VAL A 226 25.01 -14.95 -28.42
CA VAL A 226 23.82 -15.64 -27.91
C VAL A 226 23.95 -15.90 -26.41
N THR A 227 23.24 -15.13 -25.60
CA THR A 227 23.24 -15.25 -24.14
C THR A 227 22.05 -16.09 -23.71
N ARG A 228 22.25 -17.41 -23.58
CA ARG A 228 21.19 -18.38 -23.28
C ARG A 228 20.55 -18.24 -21.89
N ASP A 229 21.21 -17.53 -20.97
CA ASP A 229 20.77 -17.38 -19.58
C ASP A 229 20.38 -15.92 -19.29
N ARG A 230 19.33 -15.40 -19.95
CA ARG A 230 18.82 -14.05 -19.65
C ARG A 230 18.24 -14.03 -18.23
N SER A 231 18.70 -13.09 -17.42
CA SER A 231 18.27 -12.99 -16.02
C SER A 231 16.75 -12.74 -15.92
N THR A 232 16.08 -13.53 -15.07
CA THR A 232 14.62 -13.49 -14.88
C THR A 232 14.24 -12.73 -13.60
N ALA A 233 13.04 -12.14 -13.57
CA ALA A 233 12.52 -11.45 -12.40
C ALA A 233 12.42 -12.33 -11.16
N PRO A 234 12.86 -11.84 -9.99
CA PRO A 234 12.69 -12.59 -8.75
C PRO A 234 11.20 -12.73 -8.45
N VAL A 235 10.76 -13.97 -8.24
CA VAL A 235 9.40 -14.27 -7.80
C VAL A 235 9.35 -14.39 -6.28
N TYR A 236 10.42 -14.86 -5.64
CA TYR A 236 10.55 -15.04 -4.20
C TYR A 236 11.40 -13.94 -3.56
N ILE A 237 11.11 -13.60 -2.30
CA ILE A 237 11.86 -12.62 -1.51
C ILE A 237 13.29 -13.10 -1.27
N ARG A 238 13.51 -14.40 -1.16
CA ARG A 238 14.86 -14.97 -1.08
C ARG A 238 15.67 -14.75 -2.36
N ASP A 239 15.02 -14.89 -3.52
CA ASP A 239 15.66 -14.64 -4.81
C ASP A 239 15.90 -13.15 -5.03
N LEU A 240 14.98 -12.31 -4.55
CA LEU A 240 15.15 -10.86 -4.52
C LEU A 240 16.38 -10.48 -3.68
N LEU A 241 16.52 -11.02 -2.47
CA LEU A 241 17.69 -10.79 -1.61
C LEU A 241 18.99 -11.24 -2.28
N ALA A 242 18.99 -12.39 -2.95
CA ALA A 242 20.14 -12.87 -3.71
C ALA A 242 20.48 -11.94 -4.88
N GLY A 243 19.47 -11.44 -5.61
CA GLY A 243 19.65 -10.48 -6.71
C GLY A 243 20.13 -9.10 -6.25
N LEU A 244 19.65 -8.60 -5.10
CA LEU A 244 20.11 -7.33 -4.52
C LEU A 244 21.58 -7.40 -4.05
N ARG A 245 22.05 -8.58 -3.65
CA ARG A 245 23.45 -8.82 -3.24
C ARG A 245 24.38 -9.17 -4.40
N GLU A 246 23.84 -9.32 -5.61
CA GLU A 246 24.62 -9.65 -6.79
C GLU A 246 25.52 -8.47 -7.19
N SER A 247 26.81 -8.76 -7.39
CA SER A 247 27.83 -7.75 -7.74
C SER A 247 28.46 -7.98 -9.12
N GLU A 248 28.23 -9.14 -9.75
CA GLU A 248 28.84 -9.47 -11.05
C GLU A 248 27.85 -9.27 -12.20
N ASN A 249 26.58 -9.63 -11.99
CA ASN A 249 25.56 -9.61 -13.04
C ASN A 249 24.70 -8.33 -12.96
N LEU A 250 25.01 -7.33 -13.79
CA LEU A 250 24.28 -6.06 -13.88
C LEU A 250 22.78 -6.29 -14.12
N ASP A 251 22.43 -7.09 -15.13
CA ASP A 251 21.03 -7.32 -15.51
C ASP A 251 20.21 -7.89 -14.35
N ARG A 252 20.78 -8.86 -13.63
CA ARG A 252 20.12 -9.48 -12.47
C ARG A 252 19.94 -8.49 -11.33
N HIS A 253 20.95 -7.65 -11.05
CA HIS A 253 20.89 -6.64 -10.01
C HIS A 253 19.84 -5.56 -10.34
N GLN A 254 19.87 -5.03 -11.56
CA GLN A 254 18.92 -4.01 -12.03
C GLN A 254 17.48 -4.54 -12.00
N LEU A 255 17.29 -5.79 -12.44
CA LEU A 255 15.97 -6.40 -12.52
C LEU A 255 15.44 -6.77 -11.12
N ALA A 256 16.31 -7.14 -10.17
CA ALA A 256 15.96 -7.27 -8.77
C ALA A 256 15.55 -5.93 -8.15
N LEU A 257 16.33 -4.86 -8.35
CA LEU A 257 16.06 -3.56 -7.76
C LEU A 257 14.76 -2.92 -8.31
N SER A 258 14.55 -2.98 -9.62
CA SER A 258 13.35 -2.44 -10.28
C SER A 258 12.06 -3.18 -9.90
N SER A 259 12.14 -4.50 -9.68
CA SER A 259 10.98 -5.30 -9.27
C SER A 259 10.73 -5.30 -7.74
N ALA A 260 11.71 -4.91 -6.92
CA ALA A 260 11.71 -5.01 -5.47
C ALA A 260 10.45 -4.41 -4.82
N ALA A 261 10.17 -3.12 -5.08
CA ALA A 261 9.04 -2.42 -4.46
C ALA A 261 7.70 -3.09 -4.79
N SER A 262 7.50 -3.44 -6.07
CA SER A 262 6.27 -4.07 -6.54
C SER A 262 6.08 -5.48 -5.96
N LEU A 263 7.15 -6.26 -5.84
CA LEU A 263 7.12 -7.61 -5.31
C LEU A 263 6.82 -7.61 -3.82
N ILE A 264 7.48 -6.74 -3.05
CA ILE A 264 7.27 -6.60 -1.60
C ILE A 264 5.82 -6.18 -1.31
N ARG A 265 5.28 -5.20 -2.05
CA ARG A 265 3.87 -4.77 -1.90
C ARG A 265 2.88 -5.88 -2.25
N ARG A 266 3.15 -6.64 -3.31
CA ARG A 266 2.30 -7.77 -3.72
C ARG A 266 2.29 -8.89 -2.68
N LYS A 267 3.44 -9.15 -2.05
CA LYS A 267 3.62 -10.24 -1.10
C LYS A 267 3.44 -9.87 0.37
N SER A 268 3.24 -8.59 0.70
CA SER A 268 3.06 -8.14 2.10
C SER A 268 1.88 -8.82 2.79
N ASN A 269 0.79 -9.06 2.05
CA ASN A 269 -0.41 -9.75 2.53
C ASN A 269 -0.43 -11.26 2.16
N PHE A 270 0.61 -11.77 1.48
CA PHE A 270 0.65 -13.15 0.98
C PHE A 270 1.66 -13.99 1.77
N GLY A 271 1.14 -14.88 2.62
CA GLY A 271 1.96 -15.79 3.42
C GLY A 271 2.81 -15.08 4.47
N LYS A 272 3.94 -15.71 4.85
CA LYS A 272 4.89 -15.17 5.84
C LYS A 272 6.24 -14.77 5.24
N GLU A 273 6.41 -14.96 3.94
CA GLU A 273 7.71 -14.80 3.28
C GLU A 273 8.29 -13.40 3.45
N VAL A 274 7.49 -12.34 3.26
CA VAL A 274 7.96 -10.97 3.50
C VAL A 274 8.28 -10.79 4.98
N LYS A 275 7.35 -11.15 5.88
CA LYS A 275 7.47 -10.97 7.34
C LYS A 275 8.72 -11.61 7.92
N ASP A 276 9.05 -12.83 7.47
CA ASP A 276 10.20 -13.59 7.95
C ASP A 276 11.54 -12.98 7.48
N ASN A 277 11.54 -12.19 6.40
CA ASN A 277 12.76 -11.60 5.81
C ASN A 277 12.78 -10.06 5.88
N LEU A 278 11.90 -9.43 6.65
CA LEU A 278 11.73 -7.97 6.72
C LEU A 278 13.00 -7.23 7.15
N GLU A 279 13.63 -7.69 8.24
CA GLU A 279 14.82 -7.06 8.81
C GLU A 279 16.03 -7.21 7.87
N GLU A 280 16.15 -8.36 7.21
CA GLU A 280 17.19 -8.61 6.22
C GLU A 280 17.01 -7.74 4.98
N LEU A 281 15.78 -7.63 4.45
CA LEU A 281 15.45 -6.73 3.35
C LEU A 281 15.79 -5.28 3.68
N ALA A 282 15.38 -4.79 4.86
CA ALA A 282 15.69 -3.45 5.29
C ALA A 282 17.20 -3.22 5.41
N SER A 283 17.93 -4.16 6.02
CA SER A 283 19.38 -4.05 6.18
C SER A 283 20.10 -4.03 4.83
N VAL A 284 19.70 -4.87 3.88
CA VAL A 284 20.29 -4.92 2.53
C VAL A 284 20.00 -3.63 1.76
N LEU A 285 18.74 -3.17 1.74
CA LEU A 285 18.35 -1.98 1.00
C LEU A 285 19.00 -0.70 1.55
N VAL A 286 19.11 -0.56 2.87
CA VAL A 286 19.84 0.57 3.48
C VAL A 286 21.34 0.49 3.17
N GLY A 287 21.91 -0.71 3.21
CA GLY A 287 23.32 -0.95 2.92
C GLY A 287 23.70 -0.88 1.43
N LEU A 288 22.72 -0.81 0.53
CA LEU A 288 22.95 -0.97 -0.90
C LEU A 288 23.66 0.26 -1.49
N THR A 289 24.74 0.01 -2.22
CA THR A 289 25.53 1.03 -2.92
C THR A 289 25.38 0.87 -4.43
N ASP A 290 25.37 1.98 -5.16
CA ASP A 290 25.30 1.96 -6.62
C ASP A 290 26.65 1.57 -7.23
N GLN A 291 26.86 0.27 -7.43
CA GLN A 291 28.11 -0.26 -8.00
C GLN A 291 28.16 -0.16 -9.52
N PHE A 292 26.99 -0.13 -10.16
CA PHE A 292 26.85 -0.19 -11.62
C PHE A 292 26.45 1.16 -12.24
N GLU A 293 26.36 2.23 -11.45
CA GLU A 293 25.91 3.56 -11.86
C GLU A 293 24.54 3.52 -12.56
N LEU A 294 23.58 2.81 -11.95
CA LEU A 294 22.26 2.62 -12.54
C LEU A 294 21.44 3.92 -12.55
N GLU A 295 20.72 4.15 -13.66
CA GLU A 295 19.74 5.23 -13.73
C GLU A 295 18.63 5.03 -12.69
N ASN A 296 18.27 6.11 -11.98
CA ASN A 296 17.24 6.12 -10.94
C ASN A 296 17.48 5.11 -9.80
N PHE A 297 18.72 4.68 -9.57
CA PHE A 297 19.09 3.77 -8.48
C PHE A 297 18.51 4.22 -7.13
N GLU A 298 18.74 5.50 -6.79
CA GLU A 298 18.30 6.10 -5.54
C GLU A 298 16.78 6.06 -5.37
N GLU A 299 16.04 6.35 -6.44
CA GLU A 299 14.58 6.31 -6.44
C GLU A 299 14.05 4.88 -6.26
N MET A 300 14.58 3.91 -7.02
CA MET A 300 14.16 2.51 -6.90
C MET A 300 14.48 1.94 -5.51
N ARG A 301 15.68 2.24 -4.98
CA ARG A 301 16.10 1.87 -3.62
C ARG A 301 15.16 2.47 -2.58
N GLN A 302 14.84 3.75 -2.71
CA GLN A 302 13.93 4.45 -1.80
C GLN A 302 12.51 3.84 -1.84
N GLN A 303 11.97 3.57 -3.03
CA GLN A 303 10.65 2.94 -3.19
C GLN A 303 10.60 1.53 -2.61
N ALA A 304 11.67 0.75 -2.78
CA ALA A 304 11.79 -0.57 -2.16
C ALA A 304 11.83 -0.45 -0.62
N LEU A 305 12.59 0.49 -0.08
CA LEU A 305 12.68 0.70 1.37
C LEU A 305 11.35 1.20 1.97
N VAL A 306 10.62 2.06 1.26
CA VAL A 306 9.24 2.46 1.61
C VAL A 306 8.32 1.24 1.64
N ALA A 307 8.37 0.39 0.61
CA ALA A 307 7.57 -0.84 0.56
C ALA A 307 7.84 -1.78 1.75
N VAL A 308 9.10 -1.89 2.20
CA VAL A 308 9.45 -2.64 3.42
C VAL A 308 8.89 -1.96 4.67
N ALA A 309 9.03 -0.64 4.80
CA ALA A 309 8.59 0.12 5.97
C ALA A 309 7.07 0.02 6.21
N ILE A 310 6.28 -0.04 5.13
CA ILE A 310 4.81 -0.13 5.20
C ILE A 310 4.28 -1.57 5.24
N ALA A 311 5.10 -2.58 4.93
CA ALA A 311 4.65 -3.98 4.85
C ALA A 311 4.18 -4.52 6.22
N GLU A 312 4.92 -4.21 7.29
CA GLU A 312 4.52 -4.49 8.67
C GLU A 312 5.00 -3.34 9.58
N PRO A 313 4.25 -2.22 9.65
CA PRO A 313 4.73 -0.98 10.29
C PRO A 313 5.02 -1.16 11.78
N ARG A 314 4.31 -2.08 12.46
CA ARG A 314 4.48 -2.38 13.89
C ARG A 314 5.84 -2.98 14.22
N GLN A 315 6.39 -3.78 13.32
CA GLN A 315 7.71 -4.36 13.46
C GLN A 315 8.78 -3.43 12.86
N MET A 316 8.52 -2.92 11.66
CA MET A 316 9.52 -2.19 10.90
C MET A 316 9.79 -0.78 11.41
N GLY A 317 8.80 -0.09 11.97
CA GLY A 317 8.99 1.22 12.57
C GLY A 317 10.05 1.18 13.68
N PRO A 318 9.85 0.38 14.75
CA PRO A 318 10.84 0.24 15.82
C PRO A 318 12.20 -0.30 15.35
N TYR A 319 12.24 -1.15 14.33
CA TYR A 319 13.49 -1.65 13.76
C TYR A 319 14.28 -0.54 13.05
N LEU A 320 13.65 0.19 12.12
CA LEU A 320 14.30 1.29 11.39
C LEU A 320 14.76 2.40 12.34
N VAL A 321 13.99 2.69 13.39
CA VAL A 321 14.39 3.67 14.41
C VAL A 321 15.61 3.19 15.21
N ARG A 322 15.68 1.90 15.55
CA ARG A 322 16.88 1.34 16.19
C ARG A 322 18.10 1.42 15.27
N CYS A 323 17.95 1.07 13.99
CA CYS A 323 19.00 1.23 12.99
C CYS A 323 19.45 2.71 12.88
N PHE A 324 18.50 3.64 12.87
CA PHE A 324 18.77 5.08 12.82
C PHE A 324 19.55 5.59 14.03
N TYR A 325 19.41 4.98 15.22
CA TYR A 325 20.10 5.44 16.43
C TYR A 325 21.37 4.65 16.79
N ALA A 326 21.35 3.32 16.63
CA ALA A 326 22.33 2.40 17.18
C ALA A 326 23.14 1.62 16.13
N GLY A 327 22.87 1.79 14.84
CA GLY A 327 23.62 1.11 13.78
C GLY A 327 24.83 1.91 13.29
N ASP A 328 25.81 1.22 12.72
CA ASP A 328 26.98 1.78 12.04
C ASP A 328 26.64 2.28 10.64
N TYR A 329 25.65 3.17 10.54
CA TYR A 329 25.18 3.74 9.29
C TYR A 329 25.73 5.14 9.05
N SER A 330 26.00 5.43 7.77
CA SER A 330 26.40 6.74 7.30
C SER A 330 25.26 7.77 7.42
N ILE A 331 25.58 9.06 7.31
CA ILE A 331 24.60 10.14 7.33
C ILE A 331 23.55 9.96 6.21
N SER A 332 24.01 9.63 4.99
CA SER A 332 23.13 9.40 3.84
C SER A 332 22.15 8.24 4.08
N GLN A 333 22.63 7.14 4.66
CA GLN A 333 21.79 5.99 5.01
C GLN A 333 20.74 6.34 6.07
N ARG A 334 21.10 7.15 7.07
CA ARG A 334 20.15 7.62 8.09
C ARG A 334 19.09 8.54 7.49
N VAL A 335 19.47 9.43 6.57
CA VAL A 335 18.54 10.29 5.82
C VAL A 335 17.60 9.44 4.95
N CYS A 336 18.11 8.39 4.31
CA CYS A 336 17.31 7.43 3.54
C CYS A 336 16.26 6.72 4.43
N MET A 337 16.63 6.26 5.63
CA MET A 337 15.68 5.69 6.60
C MET A 337 14.57 6.68 7.00
N LEU A 338 14.93 7.94 7.31
CA LEU A 338 13.96 8.98 7.63
C LEU A 338 13.03 9.27 6.43
N GLY A 339 13.59 9.31 5.23
CA GLY A 339 12.83 9.43 3.99
C GLY A 339 11.83 8.29 3.81
N ALA A 340 12.22 7.05 4.11
CA ALA A 340 11.34 5.90 3.95
C ALA A 340 10.19 5.93 4.96
N ILE A 341 10.47 6.35 6.20
CA ILE A 341 9.46 6.57 7.23
C ILE A 341 8.48 7.67 6.82
N GLY A 342 8.98 8.83 6.35
CA GLY A 342 8.15 9.97 5.96
C GLY A 342 7.28 9.69 4.73
N LEU A 343 7.84 9.08 3.69
CA LEU A 343 7.12 8.68 2.47
C LEU A 343 6.10 7.58 2.77
N GLY A 344 6.51 6.54 3.51
CA GLY A 344 5.62 5.45 3.90
C GLY A 344 4.44 5.92 4.76
N ALA A 345 4.66 6.92 5.62
CA ALA A 345 3.59 7.56 6.38
C ALA A 345 2.56 8.24 5.48
N ARG A 346 3.01 9.00 4.47
CA ARG A 346 2.09 9.62 3.50
C ARG A 346 1.29 8.59 2.72
N GLU A 347 1.93 7.51 2.30
CA GLU A 347 1.27 6.42 1.57
C GLU A 347 0.19 5.74 2.42
N MET A 348 0.52 5.38 3.67
CA MET A 348 -0.45 4.77 4.61
C MET A 348 -1.60 5.70 5.01
N ALA A 349 -1.37 7.01 4.98
CA ALA A 349 -2.40 8.02 5.21
C ALA A 349 -3.26 8.31 3.96
N GLY A 350 -2.96 7.67 2.83
CA GLY A 350 -3.72 7.84 1.59
C GLY A 350 -3.30 9.03 0.75
N PHE A 351 -2.23 9.73 1.11
CA PHE A 351 -1.62 10.77 0.26
C PHE A 351 -0.77 10.10 -0.81
N LYS A 352 -1.43 9.40 -1.74
CA LYS A 352 -0.76 8.89 -2.94
C LYS A 352 -0.33 10.09 -3.78
N GLU A 353 0.92 10.08 -4.23
CA GLU A 353 1.31 10.96 -5.33
C GLU A 353 0.56 10.47 -6.58
N ASP A 354 0.09 11.39 -7.43
CA ASP A 354 -0.65 11.10 -8.69
C ASP A 354 0.21 10.35 -9.74
N GLY A 355 1.18 9.53 -9.31
CA GLY A 355 2.07 8.71 -10.13
C GLY A 355 1.94 7.20 -9.88
N ASP A 356 1.17 6.78 -8.86
CA ASP A 356 1.09 5.35 -8.45
C ASP A 356 -0.12 4.60 -9.02
N GLU A 357 -1.04 5.26 -9.74
CA GLU A 357 -1.97 4.58 -10.64
C GLU A 357 -1.30 4.52 -12.03
N SER A 358 -0.65 3.40 -12.34
CA SER A 358 0.02 3.02 -13.60
C SER A 358 1.48 3.47 -13.80
N SER A 359 2.41 2.59 -13.40
CA SER A 359 3.74 2.43 -13.98
C SER A 359 3.71 1.96 -15.45
N ALA A 360 2.92 2.66 -16.29
CA ALA A 360 2.89 2.50 -17.74
C ALA A 360 2.71 3.85 -18.49
N GLY A 361 2.53 4.98 -17.79
CA GLY A 361 2.45 6.30 -18.39
C GLY A 361 3.66 7.15 -17.99
N ARG A 362 4.73 7.09 -18.77
CA ARG A 362 5.88 8.01 -18.70
C ARG A 362 5.33 9.44 -18.66
N ARG A 363 5.47 10.14 -17.53
CA ARG A 363 5.16 11.58 -17.45
C ARG A 363 6.01 12.26 -18.52
N GLN A 364 5.37 12.91 -19.49
CA GLN A 364 6.05 13.91 -20.29
C GLN A 364 6.41 15.04 -19.32
N ASP A 365 7.70 15.24 -19.12
CA ASP A 365 8.26 16.34 -18.34
C ASP A 365 7.68 17.67 -18.82
N SER A 366 6.65 18.16 -18.13
CA SER A 366 6.08 19.48 -18.37
C SER A 366 6.85 20.57 -17.63
N SER A 367 8.11 20.32 -17.25
CA SER A 367 9.04 21.33 -16.74
C SER A 367 9.77 21.97 -17.90
N PHE A 368 9.56 23.26 -18.09
CA PHE A 368 10.18 24.03 -19.15
C PHE A 368 11.73 23.94 -19.04
N PRO A 369 12.46 23.52 -20.10
CA PRO A 369 13.90 23.21 -20.02
C PRO A 369 14.81 24.37 -19.60
N THR A 370 14.32 25.62 -19.66
CA THR A 370 15.15 26.81 -19.36
C THR A 370 15.46 27.01 -17.88
N ARG A 371 14.88 26.22 -16.97
CA ARG A 371 15.22 26.22 -15.53
C ARG A 371 16.04 25.01 -15.08
N MET A 372 16.32 24.05 -15.96
CA MET A 372 17.11 22.87 -15.62
C MET A 372 18.52 22.99 -16.17
N LEU A 373 19.50 22.72 -15.32
CA LEU A 373 20.86 22.46 -15.76
C LEU A 373 20.87 21.17 -16.61
N PRO A 374 21.92 20.93 -17.42
CA PRO A 374 22.14 19.62 -18.02
C PRO A 374 21.98 18.51 -16.97
N ALA A 375 21.33 17.39 -17.31
CA ALA A 375 20.83 16.40 -16.34
C ALA A 375 21.85 16.00 -15.26
N LYS A 376 23.11 15.77 -15.65
CA LYS A 376 24.21 15.42 -14.74
C LYS A 376 24.63 16.55 -13.78
N LEU A 377 24.51 17.81 -14.20
CA LEU A 377 24.79 18.96 -13.33
C LEU A 377 23.56 19.29 -12.48
N HIS A 378 22.36 19.08 -13.01
CA HIS A 378 21.14 19.28 -12.24
C HIS A 378 21.05 18.29 -11.07
N SER A 379 21.42 17.02 -11.26
CA SER A 379 21.45 16.05 -10.15
C SER A 379 22.47 16.41 -9.06
N ILE A 380 23.60 17.03 -9.41
CA ILE A 380 24.64 17.43 -8.45
C ILE A 380 24.25 18.68 -7.66
N TYR A 381 23.57 19.63 -8.30
CA TYR A 381 23.27 20.95 -7.70
C TYR A 381 21.80 21.16 -7.33
N SER A 382 20.91 20.19 -7.59
CA SER A 382 19.53 20.29 -7.16
C SER A 382 19.45 20.23 -5.63
N THR A 383 18.91 21.29 -5.04
CA THR A 383 18.56 21.35 -3.62
C THR A 383 17.41 20.40 -3.24
N GLU A 384 16.85 19.67 -4.21
CA GLU A 384 15.74 18.71 -4.03
C GLU A 384 16.22 17.27 -3.87
N ALA A 385 17.50 17.04 -3.52
CA ALA A 385 18.08 15.70 -3.43
C ALA A 385 17.34 14.75 -2.47
N ASN A 386 16.63 15.29 -1.45
CA ASN A 386 15.89 14.47 -0.50
C ASN A 386 14.39 14.42 -0.82
N PRO A 387 13.76 13.23 -0.84
CA PRO A 387 12.32 13.11 -1.07
C PRO A 387 11.46 13.79 0.02
N VAL A 388 11.99 13.87 1.24
CA VAL A 388 11.36 14.59 2.36
C VAL A 388 11.26 16.09 2.05
N ASP A 389 12.27 16.67 1.40
CA ASP A 389 12.29 18.09 1.05
C ASP A 389 11.31 18.39 -0.08
N ALA A 390 11.15 17.50 -1.06
CA ALA A 390 10.14 17.63 -2.11
C ALA A 390 8.70 17.65 -1.52
N ILE A 391 8.40 16.70 -0.61
CA ILE A 391 7.15 16.69 0.15
C ILE A 391 6.96 17.99 0.93
N THR A 392 8.01 18.41 1.63
CA THR A 392 8.01 19.60 2.47
C THR A 392 7.67 20.83 1.62
N ASN A 393 8.33 21.00 0.48
CA ASN A 393 8.09 22.13 -0.44
C ASN A 393 6.65 22.12 -1.00
N LYS A 394 6.12 20.95 -1.35
CA LYS A 394 4.71 20.81 -1.76
C LYS A 394 3.74 21.24 -0.66
N LEU A 395 3.99 20.82 0.59
CA LEU A 395 3.16 21.21 1.74
C LEU A 395 3.27 22.71 2.03
N LYS A 396 4.48 23.27 2.04
CA LYS A 396 4.72 24.71 2.21
C LYS A 396 3.95 25.53 1.18
N HIS A 397 4.05 25.18 -0.10
CA HIS A 397 3.32 25.87 -1.16
C HIS A 397 1.80 25.77 -0.96
N THR A 398 1.30 24.59 -0.59
CA THR A 398 -0.14 24.36 -0.37
C THR A 398 -0.68 25.19 0.81
N LEU A 399 0.09 25.38 1.87
CA LEU A 399 -0.33 26.10 3.07
C LEU A 399 -0.11 27.61 2.98
N ILE A 400 1.01 28.05 2.40
CA ILE A 400 1.38 29.48 2.35
C ILE A 400 0.69 30.20 1.19
N SER A 401 0.51 29.55 0.03
CA SER A 401 -0.15 30.18 -1.13
C SER A 401 -1.51 30.81 -0.82
N PRO A 402 -2.47 30.12 -0.16
CA PRO A 402 -3.76 30.74 0.18
C PRO A 402 -3.61 31.90 1.18
N LEU A 403 -2.66 31.81 2.11
CA LEU A 403 -2.40 32.87 3.08
C LEU A 403 -1.80 34.12 2.42
N ALA A 404 -0.85 33.93 1.50
CA ALA A 404 -0.26 35.00 0.72
C ALA A 404 -1.29 35.67 -0.19
N LEU A 405 -2.21 34.89 -0.78
CA LEU A 405 -3.32 35.42 -1.58
C LEU A 405 -4.28 36.28 -0.72
N ASP A 406 -4.67 35.82 0.47
CA ASP A 406 -5.53 36.61 1.37
C ASP A 406 -4.85 37.90 1.85
N ALA A 407 -3.55 37.84 2.15
CA ALA A 407 -2.76 39.01 2.52
C ALA A 407 -2.63 40.02 1.37
N ALA A 408 -2.30 39.54 0.15
CA ALA A 408 -2.26 40.38 -1.04
C ALA A 408 -3.64 41.00 -1.33
N ASP A 409 -4.71 40.23 -1.08
CA ASP A 409 -6.07 40.70 -1.25
C ASP A 409 -6.41 41.85 -0.29
N LYS A 410 -6.03 41.76 0.98
CA LYS A 410 -6.20 42.82 1.98
C LYS A 410 -5.44 44.10 1.62
N VAL A 411 -4.25 43.97 1.02
CA VAL A 411 -3.44 45.14 0.58
C VAL A 411 -4.02 45.79 -0.68
N THR A 412 -4.62 45.01 -1.59
CA THR A 412 -5.08 45.48 -2.92
C THR A 412 -6.46 46.16 -2.88
N GLY A 413 -7.08 46.27 -1.70
CA GLY A 413 -8.35 47.00 -1.49
C GLY A 413 -9.60 46.10 -1.45
N PRO A 414 -10.80 46.70 -1.32
CA PRO A 414 -12.02 45.99 -0.93
C PRO A 414 -12.44 44.90 -1.93
N ASN A 415 -12.72 43.71 -1.39
CA ASN A 415 -13.05 42.49 -2.13
C ASN A 415 -14.30 42.57 -3.01
N ALA A 416 -15.11 43.63 -2.90
CA ALA A 416 -16.34 43.82 -3.67
C ALA A 416 -16.12 44.03 -5.19
N LEU A 417 -14.92 44.46 -5.59
CA LEU A 417 -14.58 44.76 -7.00
C LEU A 417 -13.78 43.66 -7.69
N LYS A 418 -13.41 42.59 -6.98
CA LYS A 418 -12.56 41.51 -7.51
C LYS A 418 -13.40 40.37 -8.06
N VAL A 419 -13.23 40.08 -9.35
CA VAL A 419 -13.88 38.94 -10.01
C VAL A 419 -13.16 37.66 -9.56
N ARG A 420 -13.80 36.89 -8.68
CA ARG A 420 -13.27 35.59 -8.24
C ARG A 420 -13.41 34.56 -9.35
N THR A 421 -12.30 33.93 -9.74
CA THR A 421 -12.29 32.72 -10.56
C THR A 421 -12.72 31.52 -9.71
N PHE A 422 -14.02 31.40 -9.47
CA PHE A 422 -14.59 30.20 -8.87
C PHE A 422 -14.62 29.07 -9.92
N SER A 423 -13.73 28.09 -9.85
CA SER A 423 -14.10 26.73 -10.31
C SER A 423 -13.23 25.57 -9.82
N SER A 424 -11.99 25.75 -9.34
CA SER A 424 -11.14 24.57 -9.05
C SER A 424 -11.39 23.92 -7.68
N ARG A 425 -11.85 24.65 -6.65
CA ARG A 425 -12.01 24.07 -5.29
C ARG A 425 -13.09 22.98 -5.22
N MET A 426 -14.25 23.20 -5.83
CA MET A 426 -15.34 22.20 -5.87
C MET A 426 -14.95 20.97 -6.71
N GLU A 427 -14.19 21.14 -7.79
CA GLU A 427 -13.71 20.02 -8.60
C GLU A 427 -12.65 19.18 -7.87
N VAL A 428 -11.78 19.84 -7.09
CA VAL A 428 -10.77 19.17 -6.27
C VAL A 428 -11.42 18.40 -5.12
N GLU A 429 -12.42 18.98 -4.44
CA GLU A 429 -13.17 18.26 -3.39
C GLU A 429 -13.97 17.08 -3.96
N LYS A 430 -14.58 17.23 -5.13
CA LYS A 430 -15.31 16.14 -5.81
C LYS A 430 -14.40 14.98 -6.25
N LYS A 431 -13.10 15.24 -6.46
CA LYS A 431 -12.09 14.23 -6.80
C LYS A 431 -11.46 13.55 -5.58
N ARG A 432 -11.69 14.03 -4.35
CA ARG A 432 -11.14 13.39 -3.15
C ARG A 432 -11.89 12.08 -2.85
N LYS A 433 -11.26 10.95 -3.18
CA LYS A 433 -11.67 9.64 -2.65
C LYS A 433 -11.48 9.67 -1.13
N ILE A 434 -12.46 9.20 -0.36
CA ILE A 434 -12.32 9.03 1.09
C ILE A 434 -11.37 7.85 1.30
N ILE A 435 -10.13 8.12 1.67
CA ILE A 435 -9.14 7.10 1.98
C ILE A 435 -9.08 6.95 3.50
N THR A 436 -9.21 5.71 3.98
CA THR A 436 -9.05 5.40 5.40
C THR A 436 -7.61 5.60 5.80
N ASN A 437 -7.37 6.45 6.80
CA ASN A 437 -6.03 6.67 7.33
C ASN A 437 -5.61 5.49 8.22
N ASP A 438 -4.87 4.53 7.64
CA ASP A 438 -4.37 3.37 8.38
C ASP A 438 -3.15 3.73 9.25
N LEU A 439 -2.42 4.78 8.87
CA LEU A 439 -1.32 5.33 9.66
C LEU A 439 -1.77 5.77 11.06
N ALA A 440 -2.94 6.41 11.18
CA ALA A 440 -3.45 6.95 12.45
C ALA A 440 -3.51 5.90 13.59
N LYS A 441 -3.65 4.61 13.24
CA LYS A 441 -3.71 3.50 14.21
C LYS A 441 -2.34 3.08 14.75
N VAL A 442 -1.26 3.39 14.04
CA VAL A 442 0.07 2.79 14.25
C VAL A 442 1.18 3.84 14.44
N VAL A 443 1.00 5.06 13.93
CA VAL A 443 2.00 6.14 13.89
C VAL A 443 2.68 6.41 15.22
N ALA A 444 1.90 6.53 16.30
CA ALA A 444 2.39 6.92 17.61
C ALA A 444 3.38 5.89 18.15
N GLN A 445 2.96 4.63 18.21
CA GLN A 445 3.71 3.55 18.84
C GLN A 445 4.88 3.06 17.98
N SER A 446 4.73 3.06 16.66
CA SER A 446 5.70 2.44 15.76
C SER A 446 6.75 3.39 15.22
N PHE A 447 6.40 4.66 15.00
CA PHE A 447 7.32 5.62 14.39
C PHE A 447 7.60 6.81 15.30
N PHE A 448 6.57 7.53 15.71
CA PHE A 448 6.71 8.85 16.32
C PHE A 448 7.36 8.83 17.72
N PHE A 449 6.82 8.06 18.67
CA PHE A 449 7.37 7.97 20.02
C PHE A 449 8.75 7.30 20.06
N PRO A 450 9.03 6.23 19.30
CA PRO A 450 10.39 5.70 19.22
C PRO A 450 11.41 6.71 18.71
N LEU A 451 11.07 7.52 17.68
CA LEU A 451 11.96 8.56 17.16
C LEU A 451 12.25 9.64 18.20
N THR A 452 11.20 10.20 18.82
CA THR A 452 11.34 11.26 19.82
C THR A 452 12.05 10.78 21.09
N ALA A 453 11.73 9.59 21.58
CA ALA A 453 12.39 8.98 22.73
C ALA A 453 13.89 8.74 22.47
N GLY A 454 14.24 8.24 21.27
CA GLY A 454 15.64 8.05 20.87
C GLY A 454 16.39 9.37 20.79
N TRP A 455 15.76 10.43 20.28
CA TRP A 455 16.34 11.77 20.24
C TRP A 455 16.64 12.30 21.64
N TRP A 456 15.67 12.21 22.56
CA TRP A 456 15.87 12.64 23.96
C TRP A 456 16.97 11.86 24.66
N ALA A 457 17.05 10.55 24.44
CA ALA A 457 18.11 9.71 25.01
C ALA A 457 19.50 10.18 24.58
N HIS A 458 19.70 10.43 23.29
CA HIS A 458 20.99 10.88 22.76
C HIS A 458 21.30 12.34 23.09
N SER A 459 20.28 13.21 23.08
CA SER A 459 20.42 14.62 23.47
C SER A 459 20.83 14.74 24.95
N ARG A 460 20.25 13.93 25.85
CA ARG A 460 20.66 13.92 27.27
C ARG A 460 22.04 13.33 27.50
N ALA A 461 22.45 12.35 26.70
CA ALA A 461 23.73 11.66 26.87
C ALA A 461 24.92 12.43 26.28
N LEU A 462 24.76 13.05 25.10
CA LEU A 462 25.85 13.71 24.37
C LEU A 462 25.65 15.23 24.21
N GLY A 463 24.48 15.79 24.55
CA GLY A 463 24.17 17.20 24.34
C GLY A 463 24.09 17.56 22.85
N THR A 464 24.50 18.79 22.52
CA THR A 464 24.46 19.35 21.15
C THR A 464 25.64 18.93 20.28
N SER A 465 26.67 18.26 20.82
CA SER A 465 27.81 17.74 20.05
C SER A 465 27.53 16.40 19.34
N ASN A 466 26.32 15.89 19.53
CA ASN A 466 25.79 14.69 18.92
C ASN A 466 25.61 14.84 17.39
N ILE A 467 25.88 13.76 16.63
CA ILE A 467 25.68 13.67 15.17
C ILE A 467 24.25 14.03 14.74
N TYR A 468 23.23 13.77 15.56
CA TYR A 468 21.83 14.09 15.28
C TYR A 468 21.52 15.59 15.34
N TYR A 469 22.46 16.44 15.79
CA TYR A 469 22.39 17.90 15.64
C TYR A 469 23.08 18.40 14.36
N SER A 470 23.60 17.49 13.52
CA SER A 470 24.19 17.86 12.23
C SER A 470 23.15 18.55 11.33
N PRO A 471 23.53 19.62 10.60
CA PRO A 471 22.68 20.28 9.61
C PRO A 471 22.16 19.36 8.50
N MET A 472 22.79 18.20 8.29
CA MET A 472 22.34 17.22 7.30
C MET A 472 21.24 16.29 7.81
N ILE A 473 21.19 16.03 9.12
CA ILE A 473 20.25 15.07 9.74
C ILE A 473 19.08 15.78 10.39
N LEU A 474 19.37 16.79 11.22
CA LEU A 474 18.36 17.40 12.08
C LEU A 474 17.19 18.02 11.28
N PRO A 475 17.42 18.75 10.17
CA PRO A 475 16.31 19.28 9.38
C PRO A 475 15.42 18.19 8.81
N VAL A 476 16.01 17.12 8.27
CA VAL A 476 15.27 15.99 7.71
C VAL A 476 14.50 15.25 8.80
N PHE A 477 15.09 15.08 9.98
CA PHE A 477 14.45 14.48 11.14
C PHE A 477 13.21 15.29 11.58
N LEU A 478 13.35 16.61 11.74
CA LEU A 478 12.25 17.51 12.10
C LEU A 478 11.14 17.52 11.04
N LYS A 479 11.51 17.62 9.76
CA LYS A 479 10.57 17.53 8.63
C LYS A 479 9.84 16.18 8.62
N THR A 480 10.53 15.09 8.91
CA THR A 480 9.93 13.74 8.99
C THR A 480 8.92 13.64 10.14
N LEU A 481 9.24 14.16 11.33
CA LEU A 481 8.30 14.21 12.45
C LEU A 481 7.06 15.07 12.12
N ALA A 482 7.28 16.21 11.46
CA ALA A 482 6.20 17.08 10.99
C ALA A 482 5.30 16.39 9.97
N ILE A 483 5.89 15.64 9.03
CA ILE A 483 5.15 14.84 8.04
C ILE A 483 4.38 13.71 8.72
N LEU A 484 4.96 13.00 9.69
CA LEU A 484 4.27 11.97 10.48
C LEU A 484 3.04 12.52 11.20
N LEU A 485 3.20 13.68 11.86
CA LEU A 485 2.09 14.36 12.52
C LEU A 485 1.02 14.81 11.52
N HIS A 486 1.42 15.43 10.42
CA HIS A 486 0.49 15.88 9.37
C HIS A 486 -0.27 14.75 8.70
N SER A 487 0.43 13.66 8.36
CA SER A 487 -0.18 12.49 7.75
C SER A 487 -1.09 11.73 8.72
N SER A 488 -0.88 11.82 10.04
CA SER A 488 -1.79 11.23 11.03
C SER A 488 -3.16 11.93 11.08
N GLY A 489 -3.23 13.22 10.75
CA GLY A 489 -4.47 14.00 10.72
C GLY A 489 -5.10 14.27 12.09
N SER A 490 -6.11 15.16 12.11
CA SER A 490 -6.78 15.63 13.34
C SER A 490 -7.57 14.55 14.09
N SER A 491 -7.90 13.44 13.43
CA SER A 491 -8.67 12.32 13.99
C SER A 491 -7.83 11.30 14.77
N THR A 492 -6.52 11.50 14.90
CA THR A 492 -5.64 10.57 15.61
C THR A 492 -5.83 10.67 17.13
N LEU A 493 -6.05 9.54 17.80
CA LEU A 493 -6.32 9.48 19.24
C LEU A 493 -5.14 10.00 20.09
N SER A 494 -3.91 9.67 19.69
CA SER A 494 -2.68 10.08 20.37
C SER A 494 -2.19 11.47 19.98
N LEU A 495 -2.97 12.23 19.19
CA LEU A 495 -2.56 13.54 18.68
C LEU A 495 -2.15 14.53 19.80
N PRO A 496 -2.84 14.63 20.95
CA PRO A 496 -2.42 15.54 22.02
C PRO A 496 -1.03 15.19 22.58
N GLN A 497 -0.75 13.90 22.79
CA GLN A 497 0.55 13.44 23.28
C GLN A 497 1.65 13.67 22.23
N MET A 498 1.37 13.38 20.96
CA MET A 498 2.32 13.64 19.87
C MET A 498 2.59 15.14 19.71
N THR A 499 1.58 15.98 19.92
CA THR A 499 1.69 17.44 19.88
C THR A 499 2.61 17.95 20.98
N SER A 500 2.39 17.53 22.23
CA SER A 500 3.25 17.90 23.37
C SER A 500 4.70 17.51 23.12
N GLU A 501 4.96 16.25 22.75
CA GLU A 501 6.31 15.74 22.52
C GLU A 501 7.02 16.47 21.35
N LEU A 502 6.31 16.76 20.25
CA LEU A 502 6.90 17.53 19.16
C LEU A 502 7.19 18.96 19.60
N TRP A 503 6.28 19.60 20.33
CA TRP A 503 6.44 20.98 20.79
C TRP A 503 7.66 21.13 21.71
N ASP A 504 7.79 20.23 22.68
CA ASP A 504 8.92 20.20 23.61
C ASP A 504 10.25 20.02 22.87
N LEU A 505 10.28 19.12 21.88
CA LEU A 505 11.46 18.90 21.04
C LEU A 505 11.81 20.17 20.23
N LEU A 506 10.82 20.83 19.64
CA LEU A 506 11.03 22.06 18.85
C LEU A 506 11.55 23.21 19.73
N LEU A 507 11.00 23.38 20.93
CA LEU A 507 11.48 24.37 21.89
C LEU A 507 12.88 24.06 22.41
N ALA A 508 13.26 22.78 22.54
CA ALA A 508 14.61 22.39 22.92
C ALA A 508 15.65 22.66 21.81
N VAL A 509 15.26 22.59 20.54
CA VAL A 509 16.14 22.78 19.38
C VAL A 509 16.26 24.26 18.95
N ARG A 510 15.41 25.15 19.47
CA ARG A 510 15.35 26.56 19.04
C ARG A 510 16.67 27.33 19.14
N ALA A 511 17.47 27.08 20.18
CA ALA A 511 18.73 27.78 20.39
C ALA A 511 19.79 27.40 19.34
N PRO A 512 20.10 26.10 19.13
CA PRO A 512 21.01 25.69 18.05
C PRO A 512 20.44 25.96 16.65
N ALA A 513 19.12 26.07 16.48
CA ALA A 513 18.53 26.46 15.19
C ALA A 513 18.92 27.88 14.74
N LEU A 514 19.25 28.79 15.67
CA LEU A 514 19.59 30.18 15.34
C LEU A 514 20.96 30.35 14.65
N SER A 515 21.80 29.30 14.65
CA SER A 515 23.11 29.29 13.99
C SER A 515 23.08 28.70 12.57
N ASP A 516 22.02 27.98 12.19
CA ASP A 516 21.96 27.25 10.92
C ASP A 516 20.59 27.41 10.26
N SER A 517 20.58 27.93 9.02
CA SER A 517 19.36 28.21 8.26
C SER A 517 18.54 26.96 7.96
N ALA A 518 19.18 25.82 7.67
CA ALA A 518 18.48 24.58 7.35
C ALA A 518 17.78 23.99 8.58
N ILE A 519 18.43 24.06 9.75
CA ILE A 519 17.82 23.65 11.03
C ILE A 519 16.66 24.59 11.37
N LEU A 520 16.85 25.90 11.20
CA LEU A 520 15.81 26.90 11.42
C LEU A 520 14.59 26.65 10.53
N GLU A 521 14.80 26.39 9.24
CA GLU A 521 13.74 26.03 8.30
C GLU A 521 12.97 24.78 8.76
N GLY A 522 13.68 23.74 9.22
CA GLY A 522 13.08 22.52 9.74
C GLY A 522 12.23 22.75 10.98
N VAL A 523 12.69 23.57 11.92
CA VAL A 523 11.95 23.92 13.15
C VAL A 523 10.68 24.70 12.81
N VAL A 524 10.79 25.77 12.02
CA VAL A 524 9.64 26.63 11.69
C VAL A 524 8.62 25.86 10.84
N PHE A 525 9.08 25.01 9.91
CA PHE A 525 8.20 24.11 9.17
C PHE A 525 7.45 23.16 10.10
N ALA A 526 8.14 22.52 11.05
CA ALA A 526 7.50 21.60 11.99
C ALA A 526 6.50 22.30 12.92
N MET A 527 6.79 23.53 13.37
CA MET A 527 5.85 24.36 14.12
C MET A 527 4.59 24.67 13.29
N LEU A 528 4.75 25.02 12.01
CA LEU A 528 3.61 25.28 11.12
C LEU A 528 2.72 24.04 10.96
N MET A 529 3.34 22.87 10.70
CA MET A 529 2.58 21.63 10.54
C MET A 529 1.88 21.22 11.84
N LEU A 530 2.52 21.42 12.99
CA LEU A 530 1.92 21.16 14.29
C LEU A 530 0.65 21.99 14.50
N LEU A 531 0.70 23.29 14.23
CA LEU A 531 -0.45 24.19 14.36
C LEU A 531 -1.57 23.82 13.38
N GLU A 532 -1.23 23.43 12.15
CA GLU A 532 -2.23 23.10 11.12
C GLU A 532 -3.00 21.82 11.43
N VAL A 533 -2.36 20.80 11.99
CA VAL A 533 -3.01 19.51 12.31
C VAL A 533 -3.98 19.66 13.49
N ASN A 534 -3.71 20.59 14.39
CA ASN A 534 -4.51 20.84 15.58
C ASN A 534 -5.69 21.78 15.25
N GLU A 535 -6.70 21.25 14.57
CA GLU A 535 -7.93 21.99 14.22
C GLU A 535 -8.71 22.48 15.46
N ASN A 536 -8.63 21.76 16.58
CA ASN A 536 -9.28 22.11 17.84
C ASN A 536 -8.47 23.17 18.61
N GLN A 537 -8.59 24.42 18.15
CA GLN A 537 -7.83 25.56 18.68
C GLN A 537 -8.08 25.84 20.17
N GLN A 538 -9.31 25.58 20.68
CA GLN A 538 -9.61 25.72 22.10
C GLN A 538 -8.77 24.79 22.99
N ARG A 539 -8.66 23.51 22.60
CA ARG A 539 -7.84 22.53 23.34
C ARG A 539 -6.38 22.94 23.32
N LEU A 540 -5.89 23.39 22.16
CA LEU A 540 -4.50 23.82 22.00
C LEU A 540 -4.15 24.97 22.95
N VAL A 541 -5.03 25.97 23.08
CA VAL A 541 -4.81 27.11 23.98
C VAL A 541 -4.90 26.71 25.45
N HIS A 542 -5.84 25.83 25.79
CA HIS A 542 -6.01 25.36 27.18
C HIS A 542 -4.82 24.51 27.66
N ASP A 543 -4.36 23.57 26.84
CA ASP A 543 -3.34 22.60 27.23
C ASP A 543 -1.91 23.12 26.99
N HIS A 544 -1.70 23.96 25.95
CA HIS A 544 -0.38 24.42 25.50
C HIS A 544 -0.29 25.95 25.32
N GLY A 545 -1.04 26.72 26.10
CA GLY A 545 -1.11 28.19 25.96
C GLY A 545 0.23 28.89 26.19
N ARG A 546 1.07 28.38 27.09
CA ARG A 546 2.40 28.95 27.38
C ARG A 546 3.34 28.71 26.21
N GLU A 547 3.37 27.49 25.71
CA GLU A 547 4.19 27.04 24.60
C GLU A 547 3.81 27.79 23.31
N LEU A 548 2.51 28.04 23.11
CA LEU A 548 2.00 28.84 22.00
C LEU A 548 2.52 30.29 22.03
N LEU A 549 2.44 30.97 23.18
CA LEU A 549 2.95 32.33 23.34
C LEU A 549 4.47 32.39 23.18
N GLU A 550 5.20 31.47 23.80
CA GLU A 550 6.66 31.37 23.67
C GLU A 550 7.07 31.13 22.21
N THR A 551 6.30 30.32 21.49
CA THR A 551 6.50 30.08 20.05
C THR A 551 6.22 31.33 19.24
N GLN A 552 5.15 32.05 19.54
CA GLN A 552 4.82 33.31 18.85
C GLN A 552 5.91 34.35 19.04
N GLU A 553 6.40 34.55 20.27
CA GLU A 553 7.47 35.51 20.57
C GLU A 553 8.79 35.13 19.88
N TRP A 554 9.16 33.84 19.94
CA TRP A 554 10.39 33.36 19.33
C TRP A 554 10.35 33.45 17.81
N VAL A 555 9.25 33.04 17.17
CA VAL A 555 9.10 33.12 15.71
C VAL A 555 9.06 34.57 15.24
N LYS A 556 8.49 35.49 16.03
CA LYS A 556 8.54 36.94 15.73
C LYS A 556 9.98 37.45 15.70
N MET A 557 10.78 37.09 16.69
CA MET A 557 12.21 37.42 16.71
C MET A 557 12.94 36.83 15.48
N VAL A 558 12.64 35.59 15.11
CA VAL A 558 13.21 34.96 13.90
C VAL A 558 12.83 35.75 12.65
N PHE A 559 11.54 36.08 12.47
CA PHE A 559 11.04 36.85 11.34
C PHE A 559 11.72 38.21 11.20
N ASP A 560 11.88 38.93 12.32
CA ASP A 560 12.54 40.23 12.35
C ASP A 560 14.05 40.12 12.05
N ARG A 561 14.70 39.01 12.46
CA ARG A 561 16.12 38.75 12.23
C ARG A 561 16.45 38.31 10.80
N THR A 562 15.62 37.48 10.16
CA THR A 562 15.87 37.00 8.78
C THR A 562 15.63 38.10 7.77
N GLY A 563 16.68 38.81 7.38
CA GLY A 563 16.64 40.03 6.57
C GLY A 563 16.60 39.82 5.06
N GLY A 564 15.80 38.88 4.54
CA GLY A 564 15.46 38.76 3.10
C GLY A 564 16.60 38.90 2.08
N GLY A 565 17.85 38.61 2.48
CA GLY A 565 19.04 38.89 1.66
C GLY A 565 19.44 37.70 0.79
N SER A 566 19.02 36.50 1.18
CA SER A 566 19.24 35.25 0.43
C SER A 566 17.93 34.49 0.23
N ASP A 567 17.87 33.67 -0.82
CA ASP A 567 16.71 32.82 -1.13
C ASP A 567 16.34 31.89 0.04
N GLU A 568 17.33 31.41 0.80
CA GLU A 568 17.11 30.55 1.97
C GLU A 568 16.47 31.34 3.14
N GLU A 569 16.96 32.55 3.41
CA GLU A 569 16.38 33.43 4.42
C GLU A 569 14.96 33.86 4.05
N GLU A 570 14.66 34.07 2.77
CA GLU A 570 13.31 34.37 2.30
C GLU A 570 12.35 33.18 2.53
N ARG A 571 12.80 31.95 2.27
CA ARG A 571 12.01 30.73 2.58
C ARG A 571 11.73 30.62 4.07
N VAL A 572 12.72 30.86 4.93
CA VAL A 572 12.51 30.83 6.38
C VAL A 572 11.57 31.95 6.82
N ARG A 573 11.73 33.16 6.27
CA ARG A 573 10.90 34.32 6.59
C ARG A 573 9.43 34.11 6.20
N THR A 574 9.18 33.53 5.04
CA THR A 574 7.81 33.20 4.59
C THR A 574 7.15 32.14 5.46
N LEU A 575 7.90 31.12 5.89
CA LEU A 575 7.42 30.12 6.86
C LEU A 575 7.13 30.74 8.22
N ALA A 576 8.02 31.60 8.72
CA ALA A 576 7.86 32.29 10.00
C ALA A 576 6.61 33.19 9.99
N ALA A 577 6.37 33.90 8.89
CA ALA A 577 5.13 34.65 8.69
C ALA A 577 3.89 33.75 8.75
N GLY A 578 3.94 32.58 8.10
CA GLY A 578 2.86 31.59 8.14
C GLY A 578 2.55 31.12 9.55
N VAL A 579 3.57 30.82 10.36
CA VAL A 579 3.41 30.43 11.77
C VAL A 579 2.81 31.56 12.59
N LEU A 580 3.28 32.80 12.42
CA LEU A 580 2.74 33.96 13.15
C LEU A 580 1.25 34.20 12.86
N VAL A 581 0.84 34.08 11.60
CA VAL A 581 -0.58 34.21 11.24
C VAL A 581 -1.39 33.09 11.88
N LYS A 582 -0.91 31.85 11.83
CA LYS A 582 -1.61 30.71 12.46
C LYS A 582 -1.71 30.85 13.98
N CYS A 583 -0.66 31.30 14.66
CA CYS A 583 -0.74 31.63 16.09
C CYS A 583 -1.78 32.73 16.36
N GLY A 584 -1.81 33.78 15.52
CA GLY A 584 -2.82 34.84 15.60
C GLY A 584 -4.24 34.32 15.44
N GLU A 585 -4.51 33.49 14.42
CA GLU A 585 -5.81 32.87 14.19
C GLU A 585 -6.28 32.02 15.39
N VAL A 586 -5.38 31.25 16.00
CA VAL A 586 -5.67 30.43 17.18
C VAL A 586 -6.07 31.33 18.37
N VAL A 587 -5.32 32.40 18.62
CA VAL A 587 -5.58 33.33 19.73
C VAL A 587 -6.87 34.11 19.49
N GLU A 588 -7.10 34.63 18.29
CA GLU A 588 -8.31 35.38 17.94
C GLU A 588 -9.58 34.52 18.07
N LYS A 589 -9.55 33.27 17.59
CA LYS A 589 -10.72 32.37 17.73
C LYS A 589 -10.99 32.02 19.19
N TYR A 590 -9.95 31.83 20.00
CA TYR A 590 -10.12 31.60 21.43
C TYR A 590 -10.70 32.83 22.15
N GLN A 591 -10.19 34.03 21.87
CA GLN A 591 -10.72 35.29 22.42
C GLN A 591 -12.18 35.52 22.00
N GLY A 592 -12.52 35.26 20.74
CA GLY A 592 -13.90 35.34 20.25
C GLY A 592 -14.83 34.37 20.96
N SER A 593 -14.38 33.12 21.21
CA SER A 593 -15.13 32.14 22.00
C SER A 593 -15.36 32.62 23.43
N LEU A 594 -14.32 33.14 24.09
CA LEU A 594 -14.41 33.65 25.46
C LEU A 594 -15.34 34.87 25.57
N MET A 595 -15.28 35.78 24.60
CA MET A 595 -16.19 36.94 24.53
C MET A 595 -17.63 36.52 24.29
N GLY A 596 -17.86 35.49 23.45
CA GLY A 596 -19.19 34.91 23.24
C GLY A 596 -19.76 34.30 24.52
N GLU A 597 -18.96 33.50 25.24
CA GLU A 597 -19.36 32.92 26.53
C GLU A 597 -19.67 34.01 27.57
N MET A 598 -18.92 35.12 27.60
CA MET A 598 -19.19 36.25 28.50
C MET A 598 -20.44 37.07 28.13
N MET A 599 -20.93 36.99 26.89
CA MET A 599 -22.17 37.68 26.45
C MET A 599 -23.44 36.83 26.67
N ASP A 600 -23.30 35.53 26.88
CA ASP A 600 -24.40 34.61 27.19
C ASP A 600 -24.77 34.58 28.70
N PHE A 601 -24.05 35.33 29.54
CA PHE A 601 -24.39 35.65 30.93
C PHE A 601 -24.99 37.06 31.05
#